data_AF-A0A7X7K4S6-F1
#
_entry.id   AF-A0A7X7K4S6-F1
#
_cell.length_a   1.000
_cell.length_b   1.000
_cell.length_c   1.000
_cell.angle_alpha   90.00
_cell.angle_beta   90.00
_cell.angle_gamma   90.00
#
_symmetry.space_group_name_H-M   'P 1'
#
loop_
_entity.id
_entity.type
_entity.pdbx_description
1 polymer ?
#
loop_
_entity_poly.entity_id
_entity_poly.type
_entity_poly.pdbx_seq_one_letter_code
_entity_poly.pdbx_strand_id
1 'polypeptide(L)'
;LQQQRVLLWLAICKRYAFIREFAIDVLHDRFLTMAPALTIDDYERFYRRKADWHEELEALSDSTRHKLRTNLFRMMREAGLLNSNHEIIPVILDEKLRDALAPDAPLCYEILPMHSPCQEAHP
;
A
#
# COMPACT_ATOMS: atom_id res chain seq x y z
N LEU A 1 3.75 -11.26 15.18
CA LEU A 1 3.81 -11.49 13.72
C LEU A 1 3.25 -10.32 12.91
N GLN A 2 2.04 -9.83 13.20
CA GLN A 2 1.45 -8.67 12.47
C GLN A 2 2.35 -7.42 12.49
N GLN A 3 2.92 -7.09 13.64
CA GLN A 3 3.82 -5.92 13.78
C GLN A 3 5.03 -5.99 12.84
N GLN A 4 5.68 -7.15 12.75
CA GLN A 4 6.83 -7.36 11.86
C GLN A 4 6.45 -7.22 10.38
N ARG A 5 5.24 -7.67 10.01
CA ARG A 5 4.71 -7.56 8.65
C ARG A 5 4.43 -6.11 8.25
N VAL A 6 3.84 -5.33 9.16
CA VAL A 6 3.62 -3.89 8.96
C VAL A 6 4.94 -3.14 8.87
N LEU A 7 5.89 -3.43 9.75
CA LEU A 7 7.24 -2.83 9.69
C LEU A 7 7.99 -3.18 8.40
N LEU A 8 7.82 -4.42 7.90
CA LEU A 8 8.38 -4.83 6.61
C LEU A 8 7.77 -4.03 5.45
N TRP A 9 6.45 -3.82 5.46
CA TRP A 9 5.78 -2.99 4.47
C TRP A 9 6.27 -1.54 4.50
N LEU A 10 6.42 -0.96 5.69
CA LEU A 10 6.99 0.36 5.87
C LEU A 10 8.41 0.44 5.28
N ALA A 11 9.27 -0.55 5.58
CA ALA A 11 10.62 -0.60 5.03
C ALA A 11 10.63 -0.68 3.49
N ILE A 12 9.72 -1.46 2.89
CA ILE A 12 9.54 -1.56 1.45
C ILE A 12 9.15 -0.19 0.86
N CYS A 13 8.18 0.50 1.46
CA CYS A 13 7.74 1.82 1.01
C CYS A 13 8.82 2.91 1.18
N LYS A 14 9.66 2.80 2.21
CA LYS A 14 10.83 3.69 2.37
C LYS A 14 11.89 3.44 1.29
N ARG A 15 12.05 2.18 0.84
CA ARG A 15 13.07 1.80 -0.15
C ARG A 15 12.64 2.03 -1.60
N TYR A 16 11.37 1.78 -1.93
CA TYR A 16 10.89 1.75 -3.31
C TYR A 16 9.76 2.76 -3.53
N ALA A 17 10.09 3.87 -4.20
CA ALA A 17 9.14 4.97 -4.44
C ALA A 17 7.87 4.51 -5.17
N PHE A 18 8.00 3.70 -6.23
CA PHE A 18 6.86 3.15 -6.95
C PHE A 18 5.86 2.40 -6.04
N ILE A 19 6.36 1.61 -5.08
CA ILE A 19 5.50 0.85 -4.15
C ILE A 19 4.85 1.80 -3.14
N ARG A 20 5.60 2.79 -2.63
CA ARG A 20 5.05 3.80 -1.73
C ARG A 20 3.93 4.59 -2.41
N GLU A 21 4.16 5.06 -3.62
CA GLU A 21 3.16 5.80 -4.39
C GLU A 21 1.92 4.94 -4.68
N PHE A 22 2.10 3.65 -4.98
CA PHE A 22 0.96 2.73 -5.09
C PHE A 22 0.19 2.60 -3.77
N ALA A 23 0.89 2.54 -2.64
CA ALA A 23 0.28 2.45 -1.32
C ALA A 23 -0.59 3.70 -1.03
N ILE A 24 -0.09 4.89 -1.38
CA ILE A 24 -0.79 6.16 -1.16
C ILE A 24 -1.95 6.33 -2.17
N ASP A 25 -1.63 6.28 -3.46
CA ASP A 25 -2.54 6.66 -4.54
C ASP A 25 -3.64 5.62 -4.81
N VAL A 26 -3.48 4.39 -4.31
CA VAL A 26 -4.40 3.27 -4.59
C VAL A 26 -4.84 2.57 -3.33
N LEU A 27 -3.91 2.00 -2.55
CA LEU A 27 -4.30 1.20 -1.38
C LEU A 27 -5.04 2.05 -0.33
N HIS A 28 -4.46 3.18 0.05
CA HIS A 28 -5.03 4.06 1.06
C HIS A 28 -6.28 4.78 0.56
N ASP A 29 -6.27 5.29 -0.67
CA ASP A 29 -7.47 5.88 -1.31
C ASP A 29 -8.66 4.88 -1.36
N ARG A 30 -8.42 3.63 -1.78
CA ARG A 30 -9.45 2.57 -1.79
C ARG A 30 -9.97 2.29 -0.38
N PHE A 31 -9.08 2.26 0.62
CA PHE A 31 -9.48 2.09 2.02
C PHE A 31 -10.37 3.24 2.50
N LEU A 32 -9.95 4.50 2.28
CA LEU A 32 -10.69 5.68 2.71
C LEU A 32 -12.05 5.80 2.02
N THR A 33 -12.15 5.36 0.77
CA THR A 33 -13.40 5.34 -0.01
C THR A 33 -14.26 4.10 0.27
N MET A 34 -13.89 3.25 1.23
CA MET A 34 -14.57 1.99 1.57
C MET A 34 -14.81 1.08 0.36
N ALA A 35 -13.89 1.11 -0.61
CA ALA A 35 -14.00 0.26 -1.79
C ALA A 35 -13.82 -1.21 -1.39
N PRO A 36 -14.60 -2.14 -1.98
CA PRO A 36 -14.67 -3.51 -1.50
C PRO A 36 -13.38 -4.31 -1.74
N ALA A 37 -12.61 -3.98 -2.78
CA ALA A 37 -11.39 -4.70 -3.13
C ALA A 37 -10.41 -3.81 -3.92
N LEU A 38 -9.13 -4.19 -3.88
CA LEU A 38 -8.06 -3.62 -4.70
C LEU A 38 -7.80 -4.55 -5.89
N THR A 39 -8.16 -4.12 -7.09
CA THR A 39 -8.17 -4.98 -8.28
C THR A 39 -6.90 -4.88 -9.12
N ILE A 40 -6.69 -5.85 -10.01
CA ILE A 40 -5.64 -5.79 -11.03
C ILE A 40 -5.79 -4.54 -11.90
N ASP A 41 -7.02 -4.14 -12.19
CA ASP A 41 -7.32 -2.97 -13.02
C ASP A 41 -6.95 -1.65 -12.33
N ASP A 42 -7.07 -1.57 -11.00
CA ASP A 42 -6.53 -0.44 -10.24
C ASP A 42 -5.01 -0.31 -10.39
N TYR A 43 -4.30 -1.45 -10.39
CA TYR A 43 -2.87 -1.48 -10.68
C TYR A 43 -2.56 -1.05 -12.11
N GLU A 44 -3.26 -1.56 -13.12
CA GLU A 44 -2.99 -1.20 -14.51
C GLU A 44 -3.24 0.30 -14.76
N ARG A 45 -4.29 0.88 -14.15
CA ARG A 45 -4.54 2.32 -14.18
C ARG A 45 -3.42 3.12 -13.51
N PHE A 46 -2.99 2.72 -12.32
CA PHE A 46 -1.88 3.36 -11.63
C PHE A 46 -0.59 3.29 -12.47
N TYR A 47 -0.26 2.11 -12.98
CA TYR A 47 0.95 1.89 -13.77
C TYR A 47 0.98 2.79 -15.01
N ARG A 48 -0.11 2.83 -15.79
CA ARG A 48 -0.21 3.68 -16.98
C ARG A 48 -0.01 5.15 -16.63
N ARG A 49 -0.72 5.63 -15.59
CA ARG A 49 -0.56 7.00 -15.10
C ARG A 49 0.87 7.32 -14.69
N LYS A 50 1.67 6.37 -14.19
CA LYS A 50 3.08 6.60 -13.86
C LYS A 50 3.98 6.50 -15.10
N ALA A 51 3.75 5.54 -15.99
CA ALA A 51 4.52 5.38 -17.22
C ALA A 51 4.47 6.64 -18.11
N ASP A 52 3.35 7.37 -18.11
CA ASP A 52 3.21 8.64 -18.85
C ASP A 52 4.22 9.72 -18.43
N TRP A 53 4.81 9.63 -17.22
CA TRP A 53 5.75 10.61 -16.67
C TRP A 53 7.14 10.03 -16.35
N HIS A 54 7.31 8.72 -16.52
CA HIS A 54 8.50 7.97 -16.11
C HIS A 54 8.94 7.04 -17.25
N GLU A 55 9.86 7.51 -18.09
CA GLU A 55 10.38 6.76 -19.24
C GLU A 55 10.95 5.38 -18.83
N GLU A 56 11.49 5.27 -17.61
CA GLU A 56 11.99 4.00 -17.06
C GLU A 56 10.89 2.94 -16.86
N LEU A 57 9.63 3.35 -16.67
CA LEU A 57 8.47 2.47 -16.56
C LEU A 57 7.86 2.16 -17.93
N GLU A 58 7.91 3.10 -18.87
CA GLU A 58 7.47 2.87 -20.25
C GLU A 58 8.34 1.81 -20.94
N ALA A 59 9.65 1.84 -20.71
CA ALA A 59 10.61 0.91 -21.33
C ALA A 59 10.53 -0.53 -20.79
N LEU A 60 9.71 -0.82 -19.77
CA LEU A 60 9.60 -2.15 -19.20
C LEU A 60 8.83 -3.10 -20.13
N SER A 61 9.41 -4.29 -20.36
CA SER A 61 8.68 -5.36 -21.06
C SER A 61 7.40 -5.74 -20.33
N ASP A 62 6.40 -6.24 -21.08
CA ASP A 62 5.16 -6.78 -20.49
C ASP A 62 5.44 -7.86 -19.43
N SER A 63 6.47 -8.68 -19.64
CA SER A 63 6.87 -9.72 -18.69
C SER A 63 7.40 -9.15 -17.37
N THR A 64 8.12 -8.02 -17.42
CA THR A 64 8.64 -7.31 -16.24
C THR A 64 7.50 -6.60 -15.52
N ARG A 65 6.60 -5.93 -16.25
CA ARG A 65 5.39 -5.32 -15.67
C ARG A 65 4.53 -6.35 -14.95
N HIS A 66 4.32 -7.51 -15.57
CA HIS A 66 3.57 -8.60 -14.95
C HIS A 66 4.23 -9.10 -13.66
N LYS A 67 5.56 -9.29 -13.66
CA LYS A 67 6.31 -9.69 -12.47
C LYS A 67 6.22 -8.64 -11.36
N LEU A 68 6.32 -7.35 -11.70
CA LEU A 68 6.18 -6.25 -10.74
C LEU A 68 4.81 -6.29 -10.05
N ARG A 69 3.75 -6.41 -10.86
CA ARG A 69 2.37 -6.57 -10.36
C ARG A 69 2.24 -7.77 -9.41
N THR A 70 2.66 -8.94 -9.88
CA THR A 70 2.53 -10.19 -9.11
C THR A 70 3.28 -10.11 -7.79
N ASN A 71 4.50 -9.56 -7.79
CA ASN A 71 5.28 -9.37 -6.58
C ASN A 71 4.62 -8.36 -5.63
N LEU A 72 4.08 -7.25 -6.14
CA LEU A 72 3.42 -6.23 -5.33
C LEU A 72 2.18 -6.78 -4.59
N PHE A 73 1.30 -7.49 -5.30
CA PHE A 73 0.13 -8.13 -4.68
C PHE A 73 0.53 -9.23 -3.70
N ARG A 74 1.62 -9.96 -3.96
CA ARG A 74 2.15 -10.92 -3.00
C ARG A 74 2.64 -10.22 -1.73
N MET A 75 3.43 -9.15 -1.85
CA MET A 75 3.95 -8.38 -0.71
C MET A 75 2.82 -7.81 0.15
N MET A 76 1.76 -7.26 -0.44
CA MET A 76 0.60 -6.77 0.32
C MET A 76 -0.11 -7.88 1.10
N ARG A 77 -0.27 -9.08 0.50
CA ARG A 77 -0.86 -10.24 1.18
C ARG A 77 0.04 -10.76 2.31
N GLU A 78 1.35 -10.85 2.08
CA GLU A 78 2.33 -11.22 3.10
C GLU A 78 2.38 -10.21 4.25
N ALA A 79 2.22 -8.92 3.93
CA ALA A 79 2.10 -7.84 4.91
C ALA A 79 0.78 -7.87 5.70
N GLY A 80 -0.21 -8.64 5.24
CA GLY A 80 -1.54 -8.71 5.85
C GLY A 80 -2.43 -7.51 5.53
N LEU A 81 -2.18 -6.81 4.42
CA LEU A 81 -2.95 -5.65 3.96
C LEU A 81 -4.06 -6.03 2.98
N LEU A 82 -3.93 -7.19 2.35
CA LEU A 82 -4.94 -7.79 1.48
C LEU A 82 -5.17 -9.24 1.89
N ASN A 83 -6.41 -9.71 1.74
CA ASN A 83 -6.70 -11.14 1.81
C ASN A 83 -6.62 -11.81 0.42
N SER A 84 -6.95 -13.10 0.36
CA SER A 84 -6.94 -13.88 -0.89
C SER A 84 -7.94 -13.41 -1.94
N ASN A 85 -8.99 -12.68 -1.54
CA ASN A 85 -10.02 -12.11 -2.41
C ASN A 85 -9.69 -10.67 -2.85
N HIS A 86 -8.50 -10.17 -2.51
CA HIS A 86 -8.07 -8.77 -2.70
C HIS A 86 -8.87 -7.73 -1.89
N GLU A 87 -9.58 -8.17 -0.86
CA GLU A 87 -10.23 -7.25 0.08
C GLU A 87 -9.17 -6.63 0.99
N ILE A 88 -9.30 -5.32 1.23
CA ILE A 88 -8.36 -4.56 2.05
C ILE A 88 -8.60 -4.90 3.53
N ILE A 89 -7.53 -5.24 4.23
CA ILE A 89 -7.54 -5.53 5.67
C ILE A 89 -7.05 -4.28 6.40
N PRO A 90 -7.89 -3.61 7.21
CA PRO A 90 -7.48 -2.45 7.98
C PRO A 90 -6.37 -2.78 9.00
N VAL A 91 -5.46 -1.84 9.20
CA VAL A 91 -4.41 -1.97 10.23
C VAL A 91 -4.92 -1.38 11.54
N ILE A 92 -4.95 -2.21 12.58
CA ILE A 92 -5.28 -1.79 13.94
C ILE A 92 -3.99 -1.51 14.71
N LEU A 93 -3.86 -0.30 15.26
CA LEU A 93 -2.70 0.13 16.04
C LEU A 93 -2.85 -0.20 17.53
N ASP A 94 -2.33 -1.37 17.94
CA ASP A 94 -2.05 -1.60 19.35
C ASP A 94 -0.91 -0.69 19.85
N GLU A 95 -0.76 -0.58 21.18
CA GLU A 95 0.23 0.30 21.83
C GLU A 95 1.65 0.03 21.31
N LYS A 96 2.03 -1.24 21.25
CA LYS A 96 3.38 -1.65 20.84
C LYS A 96 3.66 -1.36 19.36
N LEU A 97 2.66 -1.51 18.48
CA LEU A 97 2.80 -1.19 17.06
C LEU A 97 2.87 0.34 16.87
N ARG A 98 2.09 1.09 17.63
CA ARG A 98 2.13 2.55 17.62
C ARG A 98 3.51 3.07 18.00
N ASP A 99 4.11 2.54 19.07
CA ASP A 99 5.46 2.92 19.49
C ASP A 99 6.51 2.59 18.43
N ALA A 100 6.39 1.41 17.80
CA ALA A 100 7.30 0.98 16.74
C ALA A 100 7.20 1.84 15.47
N LEU A 101 6.03 2.42 15.19
CA LEU A 101 5.77 3.26 14.02
C LEU A 101 5.94 4.75 14.30
N ALA A 102 6.01 5.16 15.57
CA ALA A 102 6.10 6.56 15.98
C ALA A 102 7.17 7.38 15.21
N PRO A 103 8.38 6.86 14.93
CA PRO A 103 9.39 7.62 14.18
C PRO A 103 8.99 7.95 12.74
N ASP A 104 8.10 7.17 12.13
CA ASP A 104 7.65 7.30 10.74
C ASP A 104 6.13 7.58 10.66
N ALA A 105 5.52 8.06 11.76
CA ALA A 105 4.06 8.15 11.90
C ALA A 105 3.35 8.85 10.73
N PRO A 106 3.80 10.03 10.22
CA PRO A 106 3.16 10.69 9.09
C PRO A 106 3.06 9.77 7.86
N LEU A 107 4.16 9.14 7.48
CA LEU A 107 4.20 8.22 6.35
C LEU A 107 3.31 7.00 6.58
N CYS A 108 3.28 6.48 7.82
CA CYS A 108 2.45 5.31 8.15
C CYS A 108 0.98 5.57 7.82
N TYR A 109 0.45 6.76 8.16
CA TYR A 109 -0.94 7.13 7.87
C TYR A 109 -1.25 7.28 6.39
N GLU A 110 -0.25 7.42 5.52
CA GLU A 110 -0.42 7.54 4.07
C GLU A 110 -0.32 6.18 3.36
N ILE A 111 0.45 5.23 3.89
CA ILE A 111 0.76 3.96 3.20
C ILE A 111 0.02 2.74 3.77
N LEU A 112 -0.63 2.87 4.93
CA LEU A 112 -1.35 1.80 5.60
C LEU A 112 -2.87 2.07 5.54
N PRO A 113 -3.71 1.03 5.38
CA PRO A 113 -5.16 1.15 5.42
C PRO A 113 -5.63 1.40 6.85
N MET A 114 -5.44 2.61 7.33
CA MET A 114 -5.87 3.08 8.64
C MET A 114 -6.22 4.57 8.58
N HIS A 115 -7.08 5.01 9.49
CA HIS A 115 -7.41 6.42 9.63
C HIS A 115 -6.29 7.16 10.36
N SER A 116 -6.07 8.42 9.97
CA SER A 116 -5.25 9.31 10.77
C SER A 116 -5.99 9.63 12.08
N PRO A 117 -5.32 9.74 13.23
CA PRO A 117 -5.96 10.07 14.52
C PRO A 117 -6.74 11.39 14.48
N CYS A 118 -6.46 12.28 13.52
CA CYS A 118 -7.22 13.52 13.33
C CYS A 118 -8.61 13.31 12.66
N GLN A 119 -8.86 12.15 12.04
CA GLN A 119 -10.11 11.81 11.33
C GLN A 119 -11.08 10.97 12.19
N GLU A 120 -10.64 10.43 13.33
CA GLU A 120 -11.51 9.67 14.25
C GLU A 120 -12.45 10.58 15.08
N ALA A 121 -12.34 11.91 14.91
CA ALA A 121 -13.07 12.92 15.66
C ALA A 121 -14.38 13.38 14.97
N HIS A 122 -15.11 12.51 14.28
CA HIS A 122 -16.48 12.81 13.85
C HIS A 122 -17.47 11.79 14.46
N PRO A 123 -18.53 12.29 15.14
CA PRO A 123 -19.50 11.49 15.90
C PRO A 123 -20.43 10.66 15.03
#